data_AF-A0A932NJA0-F1
#
_entry.id   AF-A0A932NJA0-F1
#
_cell.length_a   1.000
_cell.length_b   1.000
_cell.length_c   1.000
_cell.angle_alpha   90.00
_cell.angle_beta   90.00
_cell.angle_gamma   90.00
#
_symmetry.space_group_name_H-M   'P 1'
#
loop_
_entity.id
_entity.type
_entity.pdbx_description
1 polymer ?
#
loop_
_entity_poly.entity_id
_entity_poly.type
_entity_poly.pdbx_seq_one_letter_code
_entity_poly.pdbx_strand_id
1 'polypeptide(L)'
;MTESDLRFMGCALYWAEGYKRLKTKNGRELTHHPVNLTNSDPALIQAFLRFLREICRVPEEKIRADIRIYEHHNETNLLNFWMRVTKIPRKNFGRAYYGVSKSSIGKRPYNRLPYGTIQVRVNDTQLFHRIMGWIEGVKRVIGAN
;
A
#
# COMPACT_ATOMS: atom_id res chain seq x y z
N MET A 1 12.72 -3.68 18.25
CA MET A 1 11.63 -2.81 17.76
C MET A 1 10.39 -3.15 18.55
N THR A 2 9.90 -2.20 19.35
CA THR A 2 8.70 -2.35 20.19
C THR A 2 7.42 -2.22 19.35
N GLU A 3 6.26 -2.54 19.93
CA GLU A 3 4.97 -2.26 19.28
C GLU A 3 4.78 -0.75 19.02
N SER A 4 5.29 0.11 19.90
CA SER A 4 5.26 1.56 19.74
C SER A 4 6.09 2.03 18.54
N ASP A 5 7.31 1.50 18.39
CA ASP A 5 8.17 1.81 17.24
C ASP A 5 7.51 1.40 15.92
N LEU A 6 6.95 0.18 15.87
CA LEU A 6 6.28 -0.34 14.69
C LEU A 6 5.00 0.45 14.37
N ARG A 7 4.25 0.89 15.39
CA ARG A 7 3.09 1.77 15.20
C ARG A 7 3.49 3.11 14.61
N PHE A 8 4.53 3.75 15.16
CA PHE A 8 5.03 5.03 14.66
C PHE A 8 5.51 4.90 13.21
N MET A 9 6.35 3.90 12.93
CA MET A 9 6.83 3.61 11.57
C MET A 9 5.68 3.35 10.61
N GLY A 10 4.70 2.53 10.99
CA GLY A 10 3.53 2.26 10.15
C GLY A 10 2.69 3.50 9.84
N CYS A 11 2.51 4.38 10.84
CA CYS A 11 1.84 5.67 10.64
C CYS A 11 2.64 6.59 9.71
N ALA A 12 3.95 6.71 9.91
CA ALA A 12 4.83 7.52 9.07
C ALA A 12 4.84 7.02 7.61
N LEU A 13 4.94 5.69 7.41
CA LEU A 13 4.86 5.07 6.08
C LEU A 13 3.51 5.35 5.41
N TYR A 14 2.40 5.20 6.12
CA TYR A 14 1.08 5.50 5.55
C TYR A 14 0.89 7.00 5.30
N TRP A 15 1.47 7.86 6.14
CA TRP A 15 1.45 9.30 5.93
C TRP A 15 2.25 9.70 4.69
N ALA A 16 3.38 9.08 4.42
CA ALA A 16 4.18 9.34 3.22
C ALA A 16 3.54 8.71 1.95
N GLU A 17 3.32 7.40 1.97
CA GLU A 17 3.03 6.58 0.78
C GLU A 17 1.55 6.15 0.65
N GLY A 18 0.78 6.30 1.73
CA GLY A 18 -0.61 5.87 1.79
C GLY A 18 -1.56 6.77 0.99
N TYR A 19 -2.61 6.18 0.43
CA TYR A 19 -3.68 6.93 -0.22
C TYR A 19 -4.64 7.52 0.82
N LYS A 20 -4.57 8.84 1.00
CA LYS A 20 -5.31 9.55 2.06
C LYS A 20 -6.54 10.31 1.56
N ARG A 21 -6.75 10.41 0.25
CA ARG A 21 -7.88 11.16 -0.31
C ARG A 21 -9.17 10.38 -0.11
N LEU A 22 -10.17 11.06 0.46
CA LEU A 22 -11.53 10.53 0.55
C LEU A 22 -12.04 10.30 -0.86
N LYS A 23 -12.66 9.14 -1.08
CA LYS A 23 -13.15 8.79 -2.41
C LYS A 23 -14.41 9.57 -2.67
N THR A 24 -14.54 10.17 -3.85
CA THR A 24 -15.75 10.88 -4.26
C THR A 24 -16.37 10.20 -5.48
N LYS A 25 -17.70 10.24 -5.57
CA LYS A 25 -18.47 9.81 -6.76
C LYS A 25 -19.60 10.81 -6.97
N ASN A 26 -19.70 11.36 -8.19
CA ASN A 26 -20.71 12.36 -8.56
C ASN A 26 -20.74 13.57 -7.60
N GLY A 27 -19.56 14.06 -7.21
CA GLY A 27 -19.44 15.20 -6.28
C GLY A 27 -19.74 14.89 -4.81
N ARG A 28 -20.10 13.63 -4.46
CA ARG A 28 -20.36 13.20 -3.09
C ARG A 28 -19.24 12.34 -2.55
N GLU A 29 -18.87 12.55 -1.30
CA GLU A 29 -17.93 11.68 -0.60
C GLU A 29 -18.55 10.29 -0.40
N LEU A 30 -17.79 9.25 -0.73
CA LEU A 30 -18.15 7.87 -0.49
C LEU A 30 -17.82 7.52 0.96
N THR A 31 -18.70 6.79 1.62
CA THR A 31 -18.52 6.32 3.00
C THR A 31 -17.46 5.22 3.15
N HIS A 32 -16.98 4.64 2.05
CA HIS A 32 -16.02 3.55 2.08
C HIS A 32 -14.59 4.00 1.74
N HIS A 33 -13.71 3.97 2.75
CA HIS A 33 -12.30 4.33 2.62
C HIS A 33 -11.39 3.13 2.91
N PRO A 34 -10.74 2.54 1.90
CA PRO A 34 -9.76 1.50 2.15
C PRO A 34 -8.43 2.09 2.64
N VAL A 35 -7.71 1.30 3.43
CA VAL A 35 -6.29 1.52 3.69
C VAL A 35 -5.50 1.00 2.51
N ASN A 36 -4.87 1.91 1.77
CA ASN A 36 -4.11 1.58 0.55
C ASN A 36 -2.71 2.16 0.61
N LEU A 37 -1.69 1.36 0.32
CA LEU A 37 -0.31 1.81 0.11
C LEU A 37 0.25 1.15 -1.14
N THR A 38 0.93 1.91 -2.00
CA THR A 38 1.53 1.39 -3.23
C THR A 38 3.00 1.78 -3.28
N ASN A 39 3.89 0.80 -3.44
CA ASN A 39 5.33 1.06 -3.53
C ASN A 39 6.03 -0.07 -4.32
N SER A 40 7.27 0.17 -4.75
CA SER A 40 8.12 -0.83 -5.43
C SER A 40 9.15 -1.48 -4.53
N ASP A 41 9.47 -0.87 -3.38
CA ASP A 41 10.46 -1.38 -2.43
C ASP A 41 9.88 -2.55 -1.63
N PRO A 42 10.46 -3.77 -1.74
CA PRO A 42 10.01 -4.94 -0.99
C PRO A 42 10.08 -4.77 0.53
N ALA A 43 11.10 -4.10 1.05
CA ALA A 43 11.31 -3.92 2.48
C ALA A 43 10.28 -2.95 3.07
N LEU A 44 9.96 -1.87 2.35
CA LEU A 44 8.90 -0.94 2.73
C LEU A 44 7.54 -1.65 2.80
N ILE A 45 7.21 -2.46 1.80
CA ILE A 45 5.97 -3.23 1.77
C ILE A 45 5.90 -4.24 2.93
N GLN A 46 7.01 -4.92 3.24
CA GLN A 46 7.08 -5.81 4.40
C GLN A 46 6.87 -5.07 5.72
N ALA A 47 7.50 -3.91 5.92
CA ALA A 47 7.30 -3.09 7.11
C ALA A 47 5.84 -2.67 7.26
N PHE A 48 5.19 -2.27 6.17
CA PHE A 48 3.77 -1.91 6.19
C PHE A 48 2.87 -3.11 6.48
N LEU A 49 3.15 -4.29 5.92
CA LEU A 49 2.39 -5.51 6.22
C LEU A 49 2.55 -5.95 7.68
N ARG A 50 3.74 -5.80 8.26
CA ARG A 50 3.95 -6.02 9.70
C ARG A 50 3.10 -5.09 10.54
N PHE A 51 3.07 -3.80 10.21
CA PHE A 51 2.17 -2.86 10.88
C PHE A 51 0.70 -3.27 10.78
N LEU A 52 0.23 -3.70 9.60
CA LEU A 52 -1.14 -4.17 9.43
C LEU A 52 -1.46 -5.43 10.27
N ARG A 53 -0.55 -6.41 10.29
CA ARG A 53 -0.74 -7.70 10.99
C ARG A 53 -0.56 -7.57 12.49
N GLU A 54 0.51 -6.93 12.94
CA GLU A 54 0.92 -6.90 14.34
C GLU A 54 0.24 -5.76 15.12
N ILE A 55 0.12 -4.57 14.54
CA ILE A 55 -0.44 -3.40 15.27
C ILE A 55 -1.92 -3.22 14.98
N CYS A 56 -2.30 -3.26 13.71
CA CYS A 56 -3.69 -3.08 13.31
C CYS A 56 -4.53 -4.35 13.47
N ARG A 57 -3.88 -5.51 13.70
CA ARG A 57 -4.50 -6.83 13.86
C ARG A 57 -5.44 -7.19 12.71
N VAL A 58 -5.05 -6.82 11.49
CA VAL A 58 -5.84 -7.09 10.28
C VAL A 58 -5.77 -8.59 9.97
N PRO A 59 -6.92 -9.29 9.85
CA PRO A 59 -6.94 -10.68 9.40
C PRO A 59 -6.38 -10.84 7.99
N GLU A 60 -5.62 -11.91 7.74
CA GLU A 60 -4.90 -12.11 6.48
C GLU A 60 -5.85 -12.15 5.27
N GLU A 61 -7.06 -12.68 5.42
CA GLU A 61 -8.10 -12.72 4.38
C GLU A 61 -8.61 -11.34 3.95
N LYS A 62 -8.44 -10.30 4.78
CA LYS A 62 -8.79 -8.91 4.44
C LYS A 62 -7.67 -8.17 3.70
N ILE A 63 -6.44 -8.69 3.74
CA ILE A 63 -5.30 -8.08 3.05
C ILE A 63 -5.33 -8.50 1.57
N ARG A 64 -5.58 -7.55 0.68
CA ARG A 64 -5.57 -7.74 -0.78
C ARG A 64 -4.33 -7.10 -1.39
N ALA A 65 -3.92 -7.62 -2.54
CA ALA A 65 -2.82 -7.04 -3.29
C ALA A 65 -3.11 -6.98 -4.79
N ASP A 66 -2.66 -5.92 -5.45
CA ASP A 66 -2.69 -5.77 -6.90
C ASP A 66 -1.29 -5.37 -7.36
N ILE A 67 -0.79 -5.99 -8.44
CA ILE A 67 0.54 -5.69 -8.98
C ILE A 67 0.36 -4.84 -10.24
N ARG A 68 1.11 -3.73 -10.32
CA ARG A 68 1.23 -2.95 -11.55
C ARG A 68 2.50 -3.34 -12.27
N ILE A 69 2.34 -3.78 -13.50
CA ILE A 69 3.39 -4.35 -14.33
C ILE A 69 3.55 -3.56 -15.62
N TYR A 70 4.73 -3.69 -16.23
CA TYR A 70 5.07 -3.08 -17.52
C TYR A 70 4.93 -4.15 -18.60
N GLU A 71 4.72 -3.75 -19.85
CA GLU A 71 4.47 -4.69 -20.97
C GLU A 71 5.55 -5.76 -21.16
N HIS A 72 6.81 -5.44 -20.81
CA HIS A 72 7.94 -6.37 -20.93
C HIS A 72 8.08 -7.33 -19.74
N HIS A 73 7.23 -7.23 -18.71
CA HIS A 73 7.31 -8.10 -17.54
C HIS A 73 6.56 -9.40 -17.73
N ASN A 74 7.14 -10.48 -17.21
CA ASN A 74 6.43 -11.74 -17.03
C ASN A 74 5.56 -11.67 -15.76
N GLU A 75 4.24 -11.62 -15.95
CA GLU A 75 3.25 -11.52 -14.87
C GLU A 75 3.41 -12.61 -13.81
N THR A 76 3.63 -13.87 -14.23
CA THR A 76 3.80 -15.01 -13.33
C THR A 76 5.03 -14.85 -12.44
N ASN A 77 6.16 -14.41 -12.99
CA ASN A 77 7.39 -14.20 -12.22
C ASN A 77 7.22 -13.10 -11.18
N LEU A 78 6.56 -11.99 -11.54
CA LEU A 78 6.30 -10.90 -10.60
C LEU A 78 5.33 -11.28 -9.49
N LEU A 79 4.29 -12.01 -9.84
CA LEU A 79 3.34 -12.55 -8.88
C LEU A 79 4.03 -13.48 -7.88
N ASN A 80 4.85 -14.41 -8.37
CA ASN A 80 5.63 -15.31 -7.52
C ASN A 80 6.61 -14.55 -6.62
N PHE A 81 7.29 -13.53 -7.15
CA PHE A 81 8.16 -12.65 -6.38
C PHE A 81 7.39 -11.98 -5.23
N TRP A 82 6.28 -11.32 -5.52
CA TRP A 82 5.51 -10.58 -4.54
C TRP A 82 4.81 -11.50 -3.53
N MET A 83 4.33 -12.66 -3.94
CA MET A 83 3.82 -13.69 -3.00
C MET A 83 4.91 -14.11 -2.01
N ARG A 84 6.14 -14.34 -2.49
CA ARG A 84 7.26 -14.71 -1.63
C ARG A 84 7.64 -13.61 -0.64
N VAL A 85 7.65 -12.36 -1.10
CA VAL A 85 8.00 -11.17 -0.29
C VAL A 85 6.92 -10.87 0.76
N THR A 86 5.66 -10.86 0.35
CA THR A 86 4.53 -10.39 1.18
C THR A 86 3.91 -11.48 2.04
N LYS A 87 4.08 -12.75 1.64
CA LYS A 87 3.39 -13.92 2.19
C LYS A 87 1.87 -13.89 2.02
N ILE A 88 1.36 -12.98 1.19
CA ILE A 88 -0.07 -12.93 0.84
C ILE A 88 -0.38 -14.13 -0.07
N PRO A 89 -1.47 -14.88 0.17
CA PRO A 89 -1.83 -16.02 -0.67
C PRO A 89 -2.36 -15.56 -2.04
N ARG A 90 -2.14 -16.37 -3.07
CA ARG A 90 -2.58 -16.09 -4.46
C ARG A 90 -4.05 -15.65 -4.58
N LYS A 91 -4.95 -16.24 -3.78
CA LYS A 91 -6.39 -15.95 -3.77
C LYS A 91 -6.72 -14.50 -3.35
N ASN A 92 -5.78 -13.83 -2.69
CA ASN A 92 -5.90 -12.44 -2.26
C ASN A 92 -5.27 -11.46 -3.27
N PHE A 93 -4.62 -11.95 -4.32
CA PHE A 93 -4.11 -11.12 -5.41
C PHE A 93 -5.20 -10.91 -6.47
N GLY A 94 -5.45 -9.64 -6.82
CA GLY A 94 -6.29 -9.27 -7.95
C GLY A 94 -5.58 -9.45 -9.30
N ARG A 95 -6.14 -8.85 -10.35
CA ARG A 95 -5.56 -8.89 -11.70
C ARG A 95 -4.35 -7.97 -11.77
N ALA A 96 -3.27 -8.42 -12.43
CA ALA A 96 -2.16 -7.52 -12.73
C ALA A 96 -2.63 -6.39 -13.66
N TYR A 97 -2.21 -5.17 -13.37
CA TYR A 97 -2.55 -4.00 -14.16
C TYR A 97 -1.35 -3.57 -14.99
N TYR A 98 -1.52 -3.56 -16.31
CA TYR A 98 -0.53 -3.05 -17.26
C TYR A 98 -0.66 -1.53 -17.29
N GLY A 99 0.28 -0.84 -16.62
CA GLY A 99 0.17 0.59 -16.37
C GLY A 99 1.46 1.33 -16.68
N VAL A 100 1.70 1.64 -17.95
CA VAL A 100 2.70 2.66 -18.31
C VAL A 100 1.97 3.99 -18.35
N SER A 101 2.36 4.97 -17.52
CA SER A 101 1.81 6.31 -17.71
C SER A 101 2.32 6.83 -19.05
N LYS A 102 1.43 7.33 -19.92
CA LYS A 102 1.82 7.91 -21.21
C LYS A 102 2.91 8.98 -21.05
N SER A 103 2.89 9.69 -19.91
CA SER A 103 3.89 10.70 -19.53
C SER A 103 5.28 10.15 -19.16
N SER A 104 5.41 8.85 -18.89
CA SER A 104 6.65 8.17 -18.52
C SER A 104 7.34 7.45 -19.69
N ILE A 105 6.65 7.29 -20.81
CA ILE A 105 7.17 6.68 -22.04
C ILE A 105 8.39 7.50 -22.52
N GLY A 106 9.52 6.82 -22.73
CA GLY A 106 10.76 7.42 -23.24
C GLY A 106 11.56 8.28 -22.26
N LYS A 107 11.08 8.50 -21.02
CA LYS A 107 11.73 9.40 -20.04
C LYS A 107 12.51 8.69 -18.94
N ARG A 108 12.36 7.37 -18.79
CA ARG A 108 12.98 6.60 -17.70
C ARG A 108 13.54 5.28 -18.23
N PRO A 109 14.66 4.78 -17.68
CA PRO A 109 15.21 3.49 -18.07
C PRO A 109 14.19 2.39 -17.82
N TYR A 110 14.08 1.46 -18.78
CA TYR A 110 13.03 0.44 -18.79
C TYR A 110 13.09 -0.49 -17.56
N ASN A 111 14.29 -0.73 -17.01
CA ASN A 111 14.51 -1.69 -15.92
C ASN A 111 14.34 -1.12 -14.50
N ARG A 112 14.01 0.17 -14.34
CA ARG A 112 14.12 0.87 -13.04
C ARG A 112 13.28 0.23 -11.94
N LEU A 113 12.21 -0.48 -12.32
CA LEU A 113 11.31 -1.18 -11.42
C LEU A 113 11.24 -2.66 -11.82
N PRO A 114 12.29 -3.45 -11.55
CA PRO A 114 12.40 -4.84 -12.03
C PRO A 114 11.28 -5.74 -11.50
N TYR A 115 10.58 -5.31 -10.44
CA TYR A 115 9.45 -6.01 -9.85
C TYR A 115 8.11 -5.27 -10.02
N GLY A 116 8.06 -4.21 -10.84
CA GLY A 116 6.91 -3.32 -10.93
C GLY A 116 6.62 -2.62 -9.60
N THR A 117 5.34 -2.32 -9.36
CA THR A 117 4.87 -1.86 -8.04
C THR A 117 3.76 -2.76 -7.53
N ILE A 118 3.62 -2.84 -6.21
CA ILE A 118 2.52 -3.55 -5.56
C ILE A 118 1.67 -2.54 -4.79
N GLN A 119 0.37 -2.69 -4.89
CA GLN A 119 -0.59 -2.04 -4.02
C GLN A 119 -1.06 -3.06 -2.98
N VAL A 120 -0.91 -2.73 -1.70
CA VAL A 120 -1.56 -3.43 -0.59
C VAL A 120 -2.83 -2.68 -0.21
N ARG A 121 -3.94 -3.40 -0.05
CA ARG A 121 -5.27 -2.85 0.24
C ARG A 121 -5.95 -3.61 1.37
N VAL A 122 -6.56 -2.86 2.28
CA VAL A 122 -7.53 -3.37 3.27
C VAL A 122 -8.80 -2.54 3.16
N ASN A 123 -9.92 -3.20 2.82
CA ASN A 123 -11.23 -2.54 2.72
C ASN A 123 -11.86 -2.40 4.12
N ASP A 124 -11.38 -1.43 4.88
CA ASP A 124 -11.84 -1.17 6.25
C ASP A 124 -11.80 0.33 6.56
N THR A 125 -12.97 0.97 6.52
CA THR A 125 -13.12 2.41 6.79
C THR A 125 -12.74 2.78 8.22
N GLN A 126 -13.08 1.95 9.20
CA GLN A 126 -12.76 2.24 10.60
C GLN A 126 -11.25 2.23 10.81
N LEU A 127 -10.56 1.24 10.23
CA LEU A 127 -9.11 1.18 10.25
C LEU A 127 -8.48 2.39 9.56
N PHE A 128 -9.02 2.81 8.41
CA PHE A 128 -8.54 4.02 7.71
C PHE A 128 -8.59 5.25 8.63
N HIS A 129 -9.74 5.54 9.24
CA HIS A 129 -9.86 6.69 10.14
C HIS A 129 -9.00 6.55 11.40
N ARG A 130 -8.84 5.33 11.93
CA ARG A 130 -7.94 5.07 13.06
C ARG A 130 -6.49 5.44 12.72
N ILE A 131 -6.00 5.02 11.56
CA ILE A 131 -4.64 5.37 11.10
C ILE A 131 -4.52 6.89 10.88
N MET A 132 -5.53 7.52 10.27
CA MET A 132 -5.53 8.98 10.10
C MET A 132 -5.50 9.73 11.44
N GLY A 133 -6.21 9.24 12.45
CA GLY A 133 -6.17 9.79 13.81
C GLY A 133 -4.79 9.64 14.47
N TRP A 134 -4.12 8.50 14.28
CA TRP A 134 -2.74 8.33 14.76
C TRP A 134 -1.76 9.28 14.06
N ILE A 135 -1.89 9.46 12.75
CA ILE A 135 -1.08 10.42 11.98
C ILE A 135 -1.29 11.85 12.49
N GLU A 136 -2.54 12.21 12.77
CA GLU A 136 -2.87 13.52 13.35
C GLU A 136 -2.24 13.71 14.73
N GLY A 137 -2.22 12.67 15.56
CA GLY A 137 -1.47 12.65 16.82
C GLY A 137 0.03 12.93 16.61
N VAL A 138 0.65 12.31 15.60
CA VAL A 138 2.06 12.55 15.26
C VAL A 138 2.29 14.00 14.82
N LYS A 139 1.41 14.57 13.99
CA LYS A 139 1.52 15.97 13.53
C LYS A 139 1.50 16.98 14.68
N ARG A 140 0.62 16.75 15.67
CA ARG A 140 0.54 17.62 16.85
C ARG A 140 1.83 17.61 17.67
N VAL A 141 2.47 16.44 17.80
CA VAL A 141 3.75 16.32 18.52
C VAL A 141 4.87 17.12 17.84
N ILE A 142 4.85 17.22 16.51
CA ILE A 142 5.85 17.99 15.75
C ILE A 142 5.47 19.47 15.55
N GLY A 143 4.35 19.93 16.09
CA GLY A 143 3.89 21.32 15.96
C GLY A 143 3.35 21.71 14.58
N ALA A 144 3.00 20.72 13.74
CA ALA A 144 2.37 20.98 12.44
C ALA A 144 0.85 21.09 12.62
N ASN A 145 0.31 22.30 12.50
CA ASN A 145 -1.14 22.56 12.44
C ASN A 145 -1.63 22.48 10.98
#